data_AF-A0A2W2EYX1-F1
#
_entry.id   AF-A0A2W2EYX1-F1
#
_cell.length_a   1.000
_cell.length_b   1.000
_cell.length_c   1.000
_cell.angle_alpha   90.00
_cell.angle_beta   90.00
_cell.angle_gamma   90.00
#
_symmetry.space_group_name_H-M   'P 1'
#
loop_
_entity.id
_entity.type
_entity.pdbx_description
1 polymer ?
#
loop_
_entity_poly.entity_id
_entity_poly.type
_entity_poly.pdbx_seq_one_letter_code
_entity_poly.pdbx_strand_id
1 'polypeptide(L)'
;MAMTVYRSRNALTGPLTPDQLAEVDLPWTRYGRRGYQTAEVDALLHRLVFELADRERRVAECRAENQRIKKALRTWQSDQANARADARAAADAMA
;
A
#
# COMPACT_ATOMS: atom_id res chain seq x y z
N MET A 1 -4.82 -0.27 -16.08
CA MET A 1 -3.96 0.88 -15.73
C MET A 1 -2.59 0.63 -16.35
N ALA A 2 -2.18 1.42 -17.34
CA ALA A 2 -0.82 1.35 -17.86
C ALA A 2 0.13 1.85 -16.76
N MET A 3 0.89 0.96 -16.13
CA MET A 3 2.03 1.36 -15.31
C MET A 3 3.04 1.97 -16.27
N THR A 4 3.12 3.31 -16.30
CA THR A 4 4.23 3.99 -16.95
C THR A 4 5.50 3.55 -16.25
N VAL A 5 6.24 2.66 -16.88
CA VAL A 5 7.53 2.20 -16.35
C VAL A 5 8.47 3.38 -16.48
N TYR A 6 8.69 4.08 -15.37
CA TYR A 6 9.78 5.03 -15.27
C TYR A 6 11.08 4.26 -15.53
N ARG A 7 11.65 4.43 -16.73
CA ARG A 7 12.93 3.82 -17.14
C ARG A 7 14.04 4.87 -16.97
N SER A 8 14.54 5.02 -15.74
CA SER A 8 15.86 5.61 -15.55
C SER A 8 16.93 4.53 -15.75
N ARG A 9 18.13 4.94 -16.19
CA ARG A 9 19.30 4.04 -16.28
C ARG A 9 19.95 3.79 -14.90
N ASN A 10 19.43 4.39 -13.83
CA ASN A 10 20.04 4.31 -12.51
C ASN A 10 19.01 4.27 -11.35
N ALA A 11 19.36 3.37 -10.42
CA ALA A 11 19.13 3.22 -8.98
C ALA A 11 17.88 2.54 -8.40
N LEU A 12 16.66 2.63 -8.93
CA LEU A 12 15.51 2.01 -8.23
C LEU A 12 14.67 1.17 -9.20
N THR A 13 15.00 -0.13 -9.25
CA THR A 13 14.28 -1.09 -10.09
C THR A 13 13.07 -1.62 -9.32
N GLY A 14 11.86 -1.33 -9.83
CA GLY A 14 10.61 -1.78 -9.22
C GLY A 14 9.82 -0.64 -8.54
N PRO A 15 8.79 -0.97 -7.75
CA PRO A 15 8.04 0.01 -6.98
C PRO A 15 8.98 0.71 -6.00
N LEU A 16 8.91 2.04 -5.95
CA LEU A 16 9.66 2.85 -5.00
C LEU A 16 9.21 2.50 -3.57
N THR A 17 10.12 1.97 -2.74
CA THR A 17 9.86 1.71 -1.32
C THR A 17 10.69 2.63 -0.42
N PRO A 18 10.28 2.87 0.84
CA PRO A 18 11.06 3.66 1.79
C PRO A 18 12.47 3.10 1.99
N ASP A 19 12.58 1.76 2.12
CA ASP A 19 13.87 1.08 2.31
C ASP A 19 14.80 1.27 1.10
N GLN A 20 14.25 1.15 -0.11
CA GLN A 20 15.00 1.39 -1.34
C GLN A 20 15.52 2.83 -1.43
N LEU A 21 14.71 3.81 -1.03
CA LEU A 21 15.13 5.22 -1.00
C LEU A 21 16.15 5.51 0.10
N ALA A 22 16.10 4.80 1.23
CA ALA A 22 17.04 4.98 2.33
C ALA A 22 18.43 4.42 2.00
N GLU A 23 18.49 3.37 1.18
CA GLU A 23 19.74 2.69 0.80
C GLU A 23 20.31 3.18 -0.55
N VAL A 24 19.67 4.15 -1.20
CA VAL A 24 20.07 4.60 -2.53
C VAL A 24 21.40 5.36 -2.49
N ASP A 25 22.43 4.81 -3.13
CA ASP A 25 23.70 5.50 -3.36
C ASP A 25 23.67 6.23 -4.71
N LEU A 26 23.90 7.54 -4.69
CA LEU A 26 23.90 8.38 -5.87
C LEU A 26 25.35 8.72 -6.27
N PRO A 27 25.78 8.36 -7.50
CA PRO A 27 27.15 8.57 -7.92
C PRO A 27 27.47 10.06 -8.06
N TRP A 28 28.70 10.40 -7.71
CA TRP A 28 29.23 11.75 -7.88
C TRP A 28 29.34 12.12 -9.36
N THR A 29 29.11 13.40 -9.68
CA THR A 29 29.30 13.89 -11.04
C THR A 29 30.78 13.88 -11.42
N ARG A 30 31.08 13.50 -12.67
CA ARG A 30 32.45 13.51 -13.23
C ARG A 30 33.09 14.89 -13.08
N TYR A 31 34.39 14.90 -12.78
CA TYR A 31 35.21 16.10 -12.63
C TYR A 31 34.97 17.11 -13.78
N GLY A 32 34.83 18.39 -13.44
CA GLY A 32 34.55 19.47 -14.38
C GLY A 32 33.07 19.66 -14.74
N ARG A 33 32.15 18.86 -14.19
CA ARG A 33 30.69 19.03 -14.35
C ARG A 33 30.08 19.51 -13.03
N ARG A 34 29.08 20.40 -13.12
CA ARG A 34 28.27 20.76 -11.95
C ARG A 34 27.37 19.58 -11.58
N GLY A 35 27.37 19.22 -10.29
CA GLY A 35 26.46 18.27 -9.69
C GLY A 35 25.51 18.94 -8.69
N TYR A 36 24.55 18.18 -8.19
CA TYR A 36 23.71 18.61 -7.06
C TYR A 36 24.54 18.70 -5.77
N GLN A 37 24.10 19.56 -4.86
CA GLN A 37 24.67 19.60 -3.52
C GLN A 37 24.22 18.36 -2.75
N THR A 38 25.17 17.54 -2.31
CA THR A 38 24.88 16.26 -1.64
C THR A 38 23.97 16.46 -0.43
N ALA A 39 24.27 17.45 0.43
CA ALA A 39 23.48 17.74 1.61
C ALA A 39 22.01 18.10 1.32
N GLU A 40 21.73 18.81 0.21
CA GLU A 40 20.35 19.14 -0.19
C GLU A 40 19.63 17.90 -0.73
N VAL A 41 20.33 17.05 -1.48
CA VAL A 41 19.79 15.78 -1.99
C VAL A 41 19.51 14.83 -0.83
N ASP A 42 20.42 14.70 0.13
CA ASP A 42 20.24 13.84 1.32
C ASP A 42 19.05 14.30 2.16
N ALA A 43 18.90 15.61 2.37
CA ALA A 43 17.75 16.17 3.08
C ALA A 43 16.42 15.88 2.35
N LEU A 44 16.41 15.98 1.02
CA LEU A 44 15.26 15.63 0.20
C LEU A 44 14.93 14.14 0.28
N LEU A 45 15.93 13.26 0.16
CA LEU A 45 15.75 11.81 0.25
C LEU A 45 15.20 11.40 1.62
N HIS A 46 15.76 11.93 2.71
CA HIS A 46 15.23 11.70 4.06
C HIS A 46 13.76 12.10 4.18
N ARG A 47 13.39 13.26 3.62
CA ARG A 47 11.99 13.71 3.64
C ARG A 47 11.09 12.78 2.83
N LEU A 48 11.54 12.34 1.66
CA LEU A 48 10.78 11.42 0.81
C LEU A 48 10.60 10.05 1.45
N VAL A 49 11.63 9.50 2.10
CA VAL A 49 11.54 8.25 2.87
C VAL A 49 10.45 8.37 3.94
N PHE A 50 10.45 9.46 4.71
CA PHE A 50 9.45 9.70 5.74
C PHE A 50 8.02 9.77 5.16
N GLU A 51 7.82 10.55 4.11
CA GLU A 51 6.50 10.73 3.49
C GLU A 51 5.99 9.45 2.82
N LEU A 52 6.87 8.67 2.20
CA LEU A 52 6.50 7.40 1.58
C LEU A 52 6.11 6.37 2.63
N ALA A 53 6.88 6.26 3.73
CA ALA A 53 6.56 5.39 4.84
C ALA A 53 5.21 5.76 5.49
N ASP A 54 4.95 7.06 5.66
CA ASP A 54 3.65 7.55 6.15
C ASP A 54 2.50 7.13 5.22
N ARG A 55 2.69 7.32 3.91
CA ARG A 55 1.69 6.96 2.91
C ARG A 55 1.42 5.46 2.86
N GLU A 56 2.45 4.63 2.92
CA GLU A 56 2.31 3.18 2.96
C GLU A 56 1.56 2.71 4.21
N ARG A 57 1.89 3.29 5.38
CA ARG A 57 1.17 3.03 6.64
C ARG A 57 -0.32 3.34 6.51
N ARG A 58 -0.68 4.51 5.97
CA ARG A 58 -2.10 4.90 5.77
C ARG A 58 -2.83 3.97 4.81
N VAL A 59 -2.17 3.49 3.76
CA VAL A 59 -2.75 2.50 2.83
C VAL A 59 -2.95 1.16 3.54
N ALA A 60 -2.01 0.73 4.37
CA ALA A 60 -2.13 -0.50 5.15
C ALA A 60 -3.29 -0.42 6.14
N GLU A 61 -3.44 0.70 6.87
CA GLU A 61 -4.56 0.97 7.77
C GLU A 61 -5.91 0.93 7.03
N CYS A 62 -6.03 1.64 5.91
CA CYS A 62 -7.24 1.61 5.08
C CYS A 62 -7.58 0.20 4.58
N ARG A 63 -6.58 -0.60 4.20
CA ARG A 63 -6.78 -1.99 3.77
C ARG A 63 -7.24 -2.86 4.93
N ALA A 64 -6.64 -2.70 6.11
CA ALA A 64 -7.04 -3.43 7.32
C ALA A 64 -8.50 -3.14 7.69
N GLU A 65 -8.91 -1.87 7.67
CA GLU A 65 -10.29 -1.49 7.97
C GLU A 65 -11.28 -2.04 6.94
N ASN A 66 -10.94 -1.97 5.65
CA ASN A 66 -11.75 -2.59 4.60
C ASN A 66 -11.91 -4.10 4.80
N GLN A 67 -10.86 -4.81 5.23
CA GLN A 67 -10.95 -6.24 5.51
C GLN A 67 -11.84 -6.52 6.73
N ARG A 68 -11.76 -5.68 7.76
CA ARG A 68 -12.63 -5.76 8.94
C ARG A 68 -14.10 -5.60 8.56
N ILE A 69 -14.44 -4.57 7.80
CA ILE A 69 -15.80 -4.30 7.33
C ILE A 69 -16.31 -5.47 6.48
N LYS A 70 -15.50 -5.95 5.52
CA LYS A 70 -15.87 -7.10 4.67
C LYS A 70 -16.12 -8.36 5.49
N LYS A 71 -15.33 -8.60 6.53
CA LYS A 71 -15.51 -9.75 7.44
C LYS A 71 -16.83 -9.62 8.21
N ALA A 72 -17.10 -8.46 8.81
CA ALA A 72 -18.34 -8.21 9.54
C ALA A 72 -19.57 -8.38 8.64
N LEU A 73 -19.52 -7.84 7.41
CA LEU A 73 -20.58 -7.98 6.43
C LEU A 73 -20.83 -9.46 6.07
N ARG A 74 -19.75 -10.23 5.84
CA ARG A 74 -19.87 -11.65 5.53
C ARG A 74 -20.50 -12.44 6.68
N THR A 75 -20.09 -12.18 7.92
CA THR A 75 -20.69 -12.81 9.10
C THR A 75 -22.18 -12.51 9.19
N TRP A 76 -22.56 -11.23 9.07
CA TRP A 76 -23.96 -10.84 9.10
C TRP A 76 -24.79 -11.48 7.97
N GLN A 77 -24.24 -11.57 6.75
CA GLN A 77 -24.91 -12.24 5.63
C GLN A 77 -25.13 -13.74 5.89
N SER A 78 -24.14 -14.42 6.49
CA SER A 78 -24.27 -15.82 6.88
C SER A 78 -25.32 -16.03 7.96
N ASP A 79 -25.33 -15.18 8.99
CA ASP A 79 -26.32 -15.24 10.08
C ASP A 79 -27.74 -15.05 9.54
N GLN A 80 -27.93 -14.09 8.62
CA GLN A 80 -29.23 -13.85 7.98
C GLN A 80 -29.68 -15.02 7.11
N ALA A 81 -28.75 -15.67 6.38
CA ALA A 81 -29.07 -16.83 5.57
C ALA A 81 -29.48 -18.04 6.44
N ASN A 82 -28.78 -18.27 7.55
CA ASN A 82 -29.13 -19.32 8.50
C ASN A 82 -30.49 -19.06 9.13
N ALA A 83 -30.75 -17.85 9.62
CA ALA A 83 -32.03 -17.49 10.20
C ALA A 83 -33.20 -17.67 9.22
N ARG A 84 -32.98 -17.40 7.93
CA ARG A 84 -33.99 -17.65 6.88
C ARG A 84 -34.21 -19.14 6.63
N ALA A 85 -33.14 -19.95 6.63
CA ALA A 85 -33.24 -21.40 6.49
C ALA A 85 -33.99 -22.02 7.67
N ASP A 86 -33.68 -21.59 8.90
CA ASP A 86 -34.34 -22.04 10.12
C ASP A 86 -35.83 -21.69 10.12
N ALA A 87 -36.17 -20.45 9.74
CA ALA A 87 -37.56 -20.02 9.62
C ALA A 87 -38.33 -20.82 8.55
N ARG A 88 -37.66 -21.20 7.46
CA ARG A 88 -38.26 -22.04 6.41
C ARG A 88 -38.52 -23.46 6.91
N ALA A 89 -37.55 -24.07 7.58
CA ALA A 89 -37.69 -25.41 8.16
C ALA A 89 -38.80 -25.48 9.21
N ALA A 90 -38.94 -24.44 10.05
CA ALA A 90 -40.03 -24.34 11.02
C ALA A 90 -41.41 -24.26 10.34
N ALA A 91 -41.52 -23.50 9.25
CA ALA A 91 -42.77 -23.41 8.49
C ALA A 91 -43.13 -24.75 7.82
N ASP A 92 -42.14 -25.46 7.26
CA ASP A 92 -42.37 -26.76 6.63
C ASP A 92 -42.71 -27.86 7.67
N ALA A 93 -42.26 -27.75 8.93
CA ALA A 93 -42.60 -28.68 10.01
C ALA A 93 -43.99 -28.46 10.63
N MET A 94 -44.58 -27.27 10.45
CA MET A 94 -45.93 -26.93 10.92
C MET A 94 -47.03 -27.21 9.89
N ALA A 95 -46.65 -27.50 8.64
CA ALA A 95 -47.53 -27.85 7.53
C ALA A 95 -47.76 -29.37 7.47
#